data_AF-A0A5T6X6B0-F1
#
_entry.id   AF-A0A5T6X6B0-F1
#
_cell.length_a   1.000
_cell.length_b   1.000
_cell.length_c   1.000
_cell.angle_alpha   90.00
_cell.angle_beta   90.00
_cell.angle_gamma   90.00
#
_symmetry.space_group_name_H-M   'P 1'
#
loop_
_entity.id
_entity.type
_entity.pdbx_description
1 polymer ?
#
loop_
_entity_poly.entity_id
_entity_poly.type
_entity_poly.pdbx_seq_one_letter_code
_entity_poly.pdbx_strand_id
1 'polypeptide(L)' 'MGMVAKPQVNSAETDVTDVDDGDEKVTAGTFWPEILLRDLRLASRITGRTTTSRLKFVATEAVAHVTDQL' A
#
# COMPACT_ATOMS: atom_id res chain seq x y z
N MET A 1 11.44 -4.63 33.12
CA MET A 1 11.73 -4.08 31.77
C MET A 1 11.41 -5.16 30.74
N GLY A 2 10.33 -5.00 29.98
CA GLY A 2 9.92 -5.99 28.97
C GLY A 2 10.72 -5.83 27.69
N MET A 3 11.34 -6.90 27.22
CA MET A 3 12.07 -6.92 25.95
C MET A 3 11.07 -6.94 24.81
N VAL A 4 10.88 -5.81 24.12
CA VAL A 4 10.09 -5.76 22.88
C VAL A 4 11.00 -6.17 21.73
N ALA A 5 10.69 -7.28 21.08
CA ALA A 5 11.41 -7.73 19.90
C ALA A 5 11.27 -6.70 18.77
N LYS A 6 12.40 -6.30 18.18
CA LYS A 6 12.39 -5.38 17.04
C LYS A 6 11.86 -6.12 15.80
N PRO A 7 11.01 -5.49 14.98
CA PRO A 7 10.51 -6.12 13.76
C PRO A 7 11.69 -6.45 12.83
N GLN A 8 11.72 -7.69 12.35
CA GLN A 8 12.75 -8.15 11.41
C GLN A 8 12.66 -7.34 10.10
N VAL A 9 13.81 -6.88 9.60
CA VAL A 9 13.90 -6.25 8.29
C VAL A 9 14.06 -7.38 7.27
N ASN A 10 13.03 -7.60 6.45
CA ASN A 10 13.11 -8.57 5.35
C ASN A 10 13.79 -7.86 4.17
N SER A 11 14.73 -8.53 3.51
CA SER A 11 15.42 -7.98 2.34
C SER A 11 14.45 -7.70 1.19
N ALA A 12 14.66 -6.60 0.46
CA ALA A 12 13.80 -6.16 -0.66
C ALA A 12 13.89 -7.06 -1.92
N GLU A 13 14.78 -8.05 -1.88
CA GLU A 13 15.04 -9.09 -2.88
C GLU A 13 14.15 -10.33 -2.70
N THR A 14 13.45 -10.46 -1.57
CA THR A 14 12.37 -11.45 -1.45
C THR A 14 11.17 -10.96 -2.24
N ASP A 15 10.74 -11.77 -3.21
CA ASP A 15 9.52 -11.54 -3.98
C ASP A 15 8.36 -11.24 -3.03
N VAL A 16 7.64 -10.15 -3.30
CA VAL A 16 6.49 -9.80 -2.48
C VAL A 16 5.44 -10.85 -2.74
N THR A 17 5.14 -11.64 -1.72
CA THR A 17 4.04 -12.60 -1.76
C THR A 17 2.81 -11.86 -2.26
N ASP A 18 2.24 -12.33 -3.36
CA ASP A 18 1.01 -11.80 -3.92
C ASP A 18 -0.06 -11.89 -2.84
N VAL A 19 -0.27 -10.76 -2.16
CA VAL A 19 -1.31 -10.64 -1.15
C VAL A 19 -2.55 -10.23 -1.92
N ASP A 20 -3.56 -11.09 -1.86
CA ASP A 20 -4.86 -10.79 -2.44
C ASP A 20 -5.47 -9.60 -1.69
N ASP A 21 -5.30 -8.40 -2.26
CA ASP A 21 -6.02 -7.19 -1.86
C ASP A 21 -7.44 -7.17 -2.49
N GLY A 22 -7.86 -8.26 -3.15
CA GLY A 22 -9.12 -8.38 -3.86
C GLY A 22 -9.25 -7.39 -5.02
N ASP A 23 -10.47 -6.88 -5.22
CA ASP A 23 -10.76 -5.76 -6.15
C ASP A 23 -10.81 -4.41 -5.43
N GLU A 24 -10.09 -4.30 -4.30
CA GLU A 24 -10.07 -3.08 -3.52
C GLU A 24 -9.27 -1.99 -4.25
N LYS A 25 -9.84 -0.79 -4.31
CA LYS A 25 -9.36 0.30 -5.16
C LYS A 25 -9.54 1.67 -4.53
N VAL A 26 -8.74 2.61 -5.01
CA VAL A 26 -8.83 4.04 -4.69
C VAL A 26 -9.19 4.79 -5.98
N THR A 27 -10.20 5.64 -5.89
CA THR A 27 -10.66 6.50 -6.98
C THR A 27 -10.65 7.94 -6.50
N ALA A 28 -10.19 8.88 -7.33
CA ALA A 28 -10.16 10.30 -6.98
C ALA A 28 -10.64 11.17 -8.15
N GLY A 29 -11.93 11.50 -8.13
CA GLY A 29 -12.55 12.28 -9.19
C GLY A 29 -12.47 11.61 -10.57
N THR A 30 -12.73 12.38 -11.62
CA THR A 30 -12.71 11.90 -13.02
C THR A 30 -11.36 12.09 -13.70
N PHE A 31 -10.48 12.90 -13.11
CA PHE A 31 -9.15 13.18 -13.66
C PHE A 31 -8.20 11.99 -13.45
N TRP A 32 -8.25 11.37 -12.27
CA TRP A 32 -7.35 10.27 -11.94
C TRP A 32 -7.92 8.92 -12.39
N PRO A 33 -7.06 8.01 -12.92
CA PRO A 33 -7.46 6.64 -13.17
C PRO A 33 -7.78 5.91 -11.87
N GLU A 34 -8.50 4.81 -11.99
CA GLU A 34 -8.73 3.90 -10.87
C GLU A 34 -7.41 3.23 -10.45
N ILE A 35 -7.11 3.27 -9.14
CA ILE A 35 -5.88 2.73 -8.57
C ILE A 35 -6.23 1.42 -7.86
N LEU A 36 -5.88 0.29 -8.46
CA LEU A 36 -6.05 -1.03 -7.85
C LEU A 36 -4.95 -1.27 -6.81
N LEU A 37 -5.34 -1.73 -5.61
CA LEU A 37 -4.38 -1.89 -4.51
C LEU A 37 -3.39 -3.02 -4.77
N ARG A 38 -3.80 -4.09 -5.45
CA ARG A 38 -2.91 -5.19 -5.88
C ARG A 38 -1.78 -4.69 -6.80
N ASP A 39 -2.12 -3.85 -7.78
CA ASP A 39 -1.13 -3.31 -8.73
C ASP A 39 -0.18 -2.34 -8.02
N LEU A 40 -0.72 -1.50 -7.13
CA LEU A 40 0.08 -0.59 -6.31
C LEU A 40 1.06 -1.34 -5.41
N ARG A 41 0.61 -2.44 -4.78
CA ARG A 41 1.44 -3.29 -3.92
C ARG A 41 2.60 -3.91 -4.69
N LEU A 42 2.32 -4.47 -5.86
CA LEU A 42 3.32 -5.09 -6.73
C LEU A 42 4.33 -4.05 -7.22
N ALA A 43 3.87 -2.92 -7.77
CA ALA A 43 4.74 -1.85 -8.26
C ALA A 43 5.64 -1.26 -7.16
N SER A 44 5.11 -1.15 -5.94
CA SER A 44 5.81 -0.55 -4.79
C SER A 44 6.56 -1.56 -3.92
N ARG A 45 6.53 -2.85 -4.27
CA ARG A 45 7.10 -3.96 -3.48
C ARG A 45 6.69 -3.93 -2.00
N ILE A 46 5.41 -3.70 -1.73
CA ILE A 46 4.89 -3.61 -0.35
C ILE A 46 4.66 -5.01 0.21
N THR A 47 5.50 -5.41 1.16
CA THR A 47 5.45 -6.74 1.80
C THR A 47 4.08 -7.06 2.41
N GLY A 48 3.75 -8.35 2.51
CA GLY A 48 2.49 -8.83 3.10
C GLY A 48 2.26 -8.54 4.59
N ARG A 49 3.18 -7.84 5.27
CA ARG A 49 2.95 -7.30 6.61
C ARG A 49 2.02 -6.10 6.62
N THR A 50 1.90 -5.39 5.50
CA THR A 50 0.95 -4.29 5.36
C THR A 50 -0.40 -4.86 4.97
N THR A 51 -1.41 -4.68 5.82
CA THR A 51 -2.79 -5.08 5.53
C THR A 51 -3.37 -4.22 4.40
N THR A 52 -4.32 -4.76 3.65
CA THR A 52 -5.03 -4.04 2.58
C THR A 52 -5.66 -2.74 3.10
N SER A 53 -6.27 -2.75 4.29
CA SER A 53 -6.83 -1.52 4.89
C SER A 53 -5.78 -0.45 5.18
N ARG A 54 -4.57 -0.86 5.61
CA ARG A 54 -3.47 0.08 5.85
C ARG A 54 -2.93 0.63 4.55
N LEU A 55 -2.80 -0.21 3.52
CA LEU A 55 -2.42 0.19 2.18
C LEU A 55 -3.42 1.20 1.61
N LYS A 56 -4.72 0.90 1.71
CA LYS A 56 -5.80 1.78 1.26
C LYS A 56 -5.77 3.15 1.94
N PHE A 57 -5.60 3.17 3.26
CA PHE A 57 -5.52 4.42 4.02
C PHE A 57 -4.38 5.31 3.50
N VAL A 58 -3.16 4.76 3.39
CA VAL A 58 -2.00 5.52 2.92
C VAL A 58 -2.14 5.93 1.46
N ALA A 59 -2.67 5.06 0.59
CA ALA A 59 -2.92 5.39 -0.81
C ALA A 59 -3.94 6.53 -0.95
N THR A 60 -5.00 6.53 -0.14
CA THR A 60 -6.01 7.59 -0.13
C THR A 60 -5.40 8.92 0.31
N GLU A 61 -4.61 8.92 1.40
CA GLU A 61 -3.91 10.13 1.87
C GLU A 61 -2.94 10.69 0.83
N ALA A 62 -2.17 9.80 0.17
CA ALA A 62 -1.24 10.20 -0.88
C ALA A 62 -1.98 10.86 -2.06
N VAL A 63 -3.09 10.28 -2.50
CA VAL A 63 -3.91 10.83 -3.59
C VAL A 63 -4.56 12.15 -3.19
N ALA A 64 -5.07 12.26 -1.95
CA ALA A 64 -5.61 13.51 -1.43
C ALA A 64 -4.55 14.62 -1.40
N HIS A 65 -3.35 14.31 -0.92
CA HIS A 65 -2.24 15.26 -0.87
C HIS A 65 -1.78 15.75 -2.24
N VAL A 66 -1.71 14.86 -3.24
CA VAL A 66 -1.36 15.26 -4.62
C VAL A 66 -2.50 16.07 -5.25
N THR A 67 -3.75 15.71 -4.97
CA THR A 67 -4.92 16.43 -5.51
C THR A 67 -5.02 17.86 -4.95
N ASP A 68 -4.61 18.09 -3.70
CA ASP A 68 -4.55 19.43 -3.08
C ASP A 68 -3.50 20.35 -3.71
N GLN A 69 -2.51 19.79 -4.43
CA GLN A 69 -1.45 20.55 -5.10
C GLN A 69 -1.75 20.91 -6.56
N LEU A 70 -2.89 20.45 -7.10
CA LEU A 70 -3.35 20.75 -8.46
C LEU A 70 -4.17 22.03 -8.50
#